data_AF-A0A367LZG9-F1
#
_entry.id   AF-A0A367LZG9-F1
#
_cell.length_a   1.000
_cell.length_b   1.000
_cell.length_c   1.000
_cell.angle_alpha   90.00
_cell.angle_beta   90.00
_cell.angle_gamma   90.00
#
_symmetry.space_group_name_H-M   'P 1'
#
loop_
_entity.id
_entity.type
_entity.pdbx_description
1 polymer ?
#
loop_
_entity_poly.entity_id
_entity_poly.type
_entity_poly.pdbx_seq_one_letter_code
_entity_poly.pdbx_strand_id
1 'polypeptide(L)'
;MTQTAITREPVAGRRLKAERLNGARALREAQALRYRVFSAEFDAKLEGAEDGLDRDDYDRHCAHIGVRDLDSGALVATTRLLDHRAAERLGRFYSEEEFHLSGLDALHGPV
;
A
#
# COMPACT_ATOMS: atom_id res chain seq x y z
N MET A 1 -49.39 12.76 -2.42
CA MET A 1 -48.09 13.24 -1.92
C MET A 1 -47.02 12.64 -2.81
N THR A 2 -46.44 13.45 -3.69
CA THR A 2 -45.54 12.97 -4.75
C THR A 2 -44.11 13.01 -4.22
N GLN A 3 -43.48 11.85 -4.14
CA GLN A 3 -42.12 11.67 -3.64
C GLN A 3 -41.14 12.16 -4.71
N THR A 4 -40.44 13.26 -4.45
CA THR A 4 -39.38 13.78 -5.31
C THR A 4 -38.20 12.80 -5.27
N ALA A 5 -37.96 12.10 -6.37
CA ALA A 5 -36.78 11.29 -6.56
C ALA A 5 -35.55 12.21 -6.56
N ILE A 6 -34.59 11.93 -5.67
CA ILE A 6 -33.30 12.60 -5.65
C ILE A 6 -32.49 12.04 -6.82
N THR A 7 -32.46 12.76 -7.94
CA THR A 7 -31.56 12.46 -9.05
C THR A 7 -30.14 12.75 -8.57
N ARG A 8 -29.37 11.72 -8.20
CA ARG A 8 -27.92 11.88 -7.98
C ARG A 8 -27.31 12.22 -9.34
N GLU A 9 -26.81 13.44 -9.48
CA GLU A 9 -25.96 13.77 -10.62
C GLU A 9 -24.80 12.76 -10.67
N PRO A 10 -24.46 12.22 -11.86
CA PRO A 10 -23.32 11.34 -11.97
C PRO A 10 -22.08 12.16 -11.66
N VAL A 11 -21.52 11.97 -10.46
CA VAL A 11 -20.19 12.48 -10.14
C VAL A 11 -19.27 11.88 -11.19
N ALA A 12 -18.66 12.74 -12.03
CA ALA A 12 -17.65 12.30 -12.97
C ALA A 12 -16.63 11.45 -12.20
N GLY A 13 -16.59 10.15 -12.49
CA GLY A 13 -15.76 9.22 -11.73
C GLY A 13 -14.30 9.64 -11.84
N ARG A 14 -13.58 9.63 -10.71
CA ARG A 14 -12.14 9.93 -10.71
C ARG A 14 -11.44 9.01 -11.71
N ARG A 15 -10.60 9.59 -12.57
CA ARG A 15 -9.80 8.82 -13.54
C ARG A 15 -8.59 8.24 -12.82
N LEU A 16 -8.68 6.99 -12.40
CA LEU A 16 -7.63 6.31 -11.62
C LEU A 16 -6.85 5.31 -12.48
N LYS A 17 -5.54 5.22 -12.27
CA LYS A 17 -4.65 4.25 -12.93
C LYS A 17 -3.76 3.54 -11.91
N ALA A 18 -3.78 2.21 -11.94
CA ALA A 18 -2.81 1.41 -11.20
C ALA A 18 -1.47 1.34 -11.96
N GLU A 19 -0.35 1.47 -11.24
CA GLU A 19 0.99 1.38 -11.81
C GLU A 19 1.99 0.74 -10.83
N ARG A 20 3.06 0.16 -11.38
CA ARG A 20 4.23 -0.23 -10.56
C ARG A 20 5.06 1.01 -10.25
N LEU A 21 5.40 1.19 -8.99
CA LEU A 21 6.22 2.30 -8.51
C LEU A 21 7.69 1.87 -8.52
N ASN A 22 8.39 2.24 -9.59
CA ASN A 22 9.78 1.83 -9.81
C ASN A 22 10.77 2.95 -9.50
N GLY A 23 11.88 2.59 -8.86
CA GLY A 23 12.98 3.50 -8.55
C GLY A 23 12.75 4.36 -7.31
N ALA A 24 13.82 5.03 -6.87
CA ALA A 24 13.87 5.72 -5.57
C ALA A 24 12.83 6.84 -5.43
N ARG A 25 12.52 7.57 -6.51
CA ARG A 25 11.54 8.65 -6.48
C ARG A 25 10.12 8.14 -6.23
N ALA A 26 9.72 7.09 -6.96
CA ALA A 26 8.38 6.51 -6.81
C ALA A 26 8.21 5.83 -5.45
N LEU A 27 9.26 5.18 -4.95
CA LEU A 27 9.28 4.62 -3.60
C LEU A 27 9.10 5.71 -2.53
N ARG A 28 9.83 6.83 -2.62
CA ARG A 28 9.65 7.95 -1.68
C ARG A 28 8.23 8.53 -1.72
N GLU A 29 7.61 8.60 -2.90
CA GLU A 29 6.21 9.05 -3.03
C GLU A 29 5.25 8.12 -2.28
N ALA A 30 5.45 6.80 -2.38
CA ALA A 30 4.68 5.81 -1.62
C ALA A 30 4.93 5.90 -0.11
N GLN A 31 6.19 6.04 0.31
CA GLN A 31 6.58 6.19 1.72
C GLN A 31 5.95 7.45 2.34
N ALA A 32 5.96 8.56 1.62
CA ALA A 32 5.32 9.81 2.05
C ALA A 32 3.79 9.69 2.11
N LEU A 33 3.18 8.94 1.18
CA LEU A 33 1.74 8.69 1.22
C LEU A 33 1.35 7.84 2.44
N ARG A 34 2.07 6.73 2.69
CA ARG A 34 1.86 5.91 3.88
C ARG A 34 2.02 6.72 5.16
N TYR A 35 3.10 7.50 5.28
CA TYR A 35 3.30 8.39 6.42
C TYR A 35 2.10 9.29 6.64
N ARG A 36 1.64 10.03 5.62
CA ARG A 36 0.50 10.95 5.75
C ARG A 36 -0.78 10.26 6.21
N VAL A 37 -1.04 9.05 5.72
CA VAL A 37 -2.23 8.27 6.11
C VAL A 37 -2.10 7.79 7.56
N PHE A 38 -1.00 7.13 7.91
CA PHE A 38 -0.80 6.58 9.25
C PHE A 38 -0.57 7.65 10.33
N SER A 39 0.11 8.76 10.01
CA SER A 39 0.30 9.88 10.93
C SER A 39 -1.00 10.61 11.21
N ALA A 40 -1.88 10.76 10.20
CA ALA A 40 -3.17 11.41 10.37
C ALA A 40 -4.18 10.54 11.13
N GLU A 41 -4.08 9.21 11.00
CA GLU A 41 -5.07 8.28 11.55
C GLU A 41 -4.66 7.65 12.90
N PHE A 42 -3.36 7.51 13.22
CA PHE A 42 -2.92 6.68 14.36
C PHE A 42 -2.05 7.36 15.41
N ASP A 43 -1.70 8.66 15.30
CA ASP A 43 -0.66 9.31 16.13
C ASP A 43 0.62 8.45 16.24
N ALA A 44 0.85 7.63 15.22
CA ALA A 44 1.81 6.55 15.25
C ALA A 44 3.23 7.14 15.26
N LYS A 45 4.01 6.76 16.27
CA LYS A 45 5.46 7.02 16.30
C LYS A 45 6.13 6.08 15.30
N LEU A 46 6.07 6.43 14.03
CA LEU A 46 6.74 5.72 12.95
C LEU A 46 8.26 5.97 13.05
N GLU A 47 9.06 4.91 12.92
CA GLU A 47 10.50 5.07 12.75
C GLU A 47 10.77 5.84 11.44
N GLY A 48 11.58 6.91 11.50
CA GLY A 48 11.81 7.80 10.35
C GLY A 48 10.77 8.91 10.16
N ALA A 49 9.85 9.10 11.13
CA ALA A 49 8.87 10.20 11.12
C ALA A 49 9.51 11.59 11.01
N GLU A 50 10.78 11.76 11.40
CA GLU A 50 11.55 13.00 11.23
C GLU A 50 11.62 13.48 9.77
N ASP A 51 11.59 12.56 8.80
CA ASP A 51 11.67 12.87 7.37
C ASP A 51 10.30 12.93 6.68
N GLY A 52 9.20 12.68 7.43
CA GLY A 52 7.85 12.57 6.87
C GLY A 52 7.65 11.36 5.96
N LEU A 53 8.38 10.27 6.23
CA LEU A 53 8.36 9.03 5.45
C LEU A 53 8.08 7.82 6.35
N ASP A 54 7.23 6.92 5.88
CA ASP A 54 7.03 5.59 6.46
C ASP A 54 7.91 4.63 5.67
N ARG A 55 9.05 4.25 6.26
CA ARG A 55 10.06 3.38 5.65
C ARG A 55 10.45 2.29 6.64
N ASP A 56 10.54 1.06 6.13
CA ASP A 56 11.02 -0.08 6.89
C ASP A 56 11.93 -0.99 6.04
N ASP A 57 12.38 -2.09 6.64
CA ASP A 57 13.24 -3.06 5.98
C ASP A 57 12.53 -3.87 4.88
N TYR A 58 11.20 -3.94 4.89
CA TYR A 58 10.41 -4.65 3.87
C TYR A 58 10.40 -3.92 2.53
N ASP A 59 10.58 -2.59 2.52
CA ASP A 59 10.52 -1.79 1.30
C ASP A 59 11.46 -2.27 0.18
N ARG A 60 12.63 -2.84 0.53
CA ARG A 60 13.58 -3.37 -0.46
C ARG A 60 13.18 -4.73 -1.04
N HIS A 61 12.28 -5.45 -0.36
CA HIS A 61 11.85 -6.79 -0.74
C HIS A 61 10.51 -6.78 -1.48
N CYS A 62 9.67 -5.78 -1.22
CA CYS A 62 8.34 -5.65 -1.81
C CYS A 62 8.36 -5.04 -3.22
N ALA A 63 7.46 -5.52 -4.07
CA ALA A 63 6.99 -4.72 -5.20
C ALA A 63 6.00 -3.67 -4.70
N HIS A 64 6.14 -2.44 -5.20
CA HIS A 64 5.28 -1.32 -4.82
C HIS A 64 4.28 -1.02 -5.92
N ILE A 65 3.00 -1.00 -5.58
CA ILE A 65 1.90 -0.73 -6.52
C ILE A 65 1.18 0.52 -6.04
N GLY A 66 1.05 1.48 -6.95
CA GLY A 66 0.38 2.75 -6.71
C GLY A 66 -0.90 2.89 -7.50
N VAL A 67 -1.81 3.74 -7.03
CA VAL A 67 -2.94 4.25 -7.81
C VAL A 67 -2.75 5.75 -7.98
N ARG A 68 -2.66 6.20 -9.23
CA ARG A 68 -2.53 7.60 -9.60
C ARG A 68 -3.87 8.15 -10.08
N ASP A 69 -4.23 9.31 -9.57
CA ASP A 69 -5.31 10.12 -10.10
C ASP A 69 -4.79 10.86 -11.35
N LEU A 70 -5.38 10.59 -12.51
CA LEU A 70 -4.91 11.11 -13.80
C LEU A 70 -5.25 12.57 -14.03
N ASP A 71 -6.19 13.13 -13.26
CA ASP A 71 -6.60 14.52 -13.40
C ASP A 71 -5.66 15.43 -12.59
N SER A 72 -5.23 14.99 -11.41
CA SER A 72 -4.26 15.72 -10.56
C SER A 72 -2.80 15.27 -10.71
N GLY A 73 -2.58 14.06 -11.24
CA GLY A 73 -1.27 13.40 -11.26
C GLY A 73 -0.84 12.86 -9.89
N ALA A 74 -1.64 12.99 -8.84
CA ALA A 74 -1.25 12.60 -7.48
C ALA A 74 -1.33 11.08 -7.27
N LEU A 75 -0.36 10.53 -6.55
CA LEU A 75 -0.47 9.19 -5.96
C LEU A 75 -1.47 9.22 -4.80
N VAL A 76 -2.55 8.44 -4.90
CA VAL A 76 -3.71 8.52 -4.00
C VAL A 76 -3.96 7.22 -3.24
N ALA A 77 -3.35 6.11 -3.66
CA ALA A 77 -3.26 4.89 -2.89
C ALA A 77 -1.95 4.17 -3.20
N THR A 78 -1.47 3.37 -2.25
CA THR A 78 -0.30 2.52 -2.45
C THR A 78 -0.45 1.24 -1.66
N THR A 79 0.10 0.15 -2.17
CA THR A 79 0.21 -1.12 -1.46
C THR A 79 1.54 -1.80 -1.77
N ARG A 80 1.96 -2.68 -0.86
CA ARG A 80 3.16 -3.51 -0.99
C ARG A 80 2.73 -4.92 -1.34
N LEU A 81 3.47 -5.56 -2.23
CA LEU A 81 3.36 -6.97 -2.53
C LEU A 81 4.68 -7.66 -2.20
N LEU A 82 4.67 -8.49 -1.17
CA LEU A 82 5.76 -9.40 -0.84
C LEU A 82 5.43 -10.76 -1.45
N ASP A 83 6.13 -11.14 -2.52
CA ASP A 83 5.97 -12.46 -3.11
C ASP A 83 6.78 -13.52 -2.35
N HIS A 84 6.48 -14.80 -2.58
CA HIS A 84 7.15 -15.91 -1.90
C HIS A 84 8.67 -15.90 -2.09
N ARG A 85 9.18 -15.55 -3.29
CA ARG A 85 10.63 -15.44 -3.51
C ARG A 85 11.25 -14.32 -2.65
N ALA A 86 10.54 -13.22 -2.46
CA ALA A 86 10.98 -12.13 -1.61
C ALA A 86 10.92 -12.52 -0.13
N ALA A 87 9.89 -13.26 0.30
CA ALA A 87 9.79 -13.83 1.64
C ALA A 87 10.93 -14.83 1.92
N GLU A 88 11.25 -15.72 0.97
CA GLU A 88 12.40 -16.63 1.06
C GLU A 88 13.73 -15.87 1.27
N ARG A 89 13.95 -14.78 0.53
CA ARG A 89 15.15 -13.94 0.69
C ARG A 89 15.19 -13.20 2.02
N LEU A 90 14.03 -12.82 2.55
CA LEU A 90 13.90 -12.18 3.86
C LEU A 90 13.98 -13.21 5.00
N GLY A 91 13.77 -14.49 4.69
CA GLY A 91 13.72 -15.61 5.63
C GLY A 91 12.40 -15.73 6.39
N ARG A 92 11.36 -14.96 6.02
CA ARG A 92 10.04 -14.94 6.67
C ARG A 92 8.98 -14.22 5.83
N PHE A 93 7.71 -14.54 6.03
CA PHE A 93 6.61 -13.67 5.64
C PHE A 93 6.40 -12.53 6.65
N TYR A 94 5.88 -11.39 6.20
CA TYR A 94 5.44 -10.30 7.10
C TYR A 94 4.42 -10.83 8.14
N SER A 95 3.50 -11.68 7.70
CA SER A 95 2.46 -12.24 8.56
C SER A 95 2.99 -13.11 9.71
N GLU A 96 4.24 -13.59 9.66
CA GLU A 96 4.84 -14.37 10.75
C GLU A 96 5.17 -13.52 11.98
N GLU A 97 5.20 -12.18 11.85
CA GLU A 97 5.37 -11.28 12.99
C GLU A 97 4.08 -11.16 13.81
N GLU A 98 2.92 -11.38 13.18
CA GLU A 98 1.60 -11.21 13.80
C GLU A 98 0.89 -12.55 14.06
N PHE A 99 1.25 -13.60 13.31
CA PHE A 99 0.58 -14.90 13.33
C PHE A 99 1.57 -16.05 13.38
N HIS A 100 1.24 -17.12 14.11
CA HIS A 100 1.98 -18.38 14.00
C HIS A 100 1.57 -19.12 12.72
N LEU A 101 2.49 -19.16 11.75
CA LEU A 101 2.27 -19.83 10.46
C LEU A 101 2.87 -21.25 10.39
N SER A 102 3.14 -21.87 11.54
CA SER A 102 3.71 -23.21 11.62
C SER A 102 2.91 -24.22 10.80
N GLY A 103 3.58 -24.94 9.90
CA GLY A 103 2.97 -25.98 9.07
C GLY A 103 2.52 -25.53 7.68
N LEU A 104 2.57 -24.22 7.37
CA LEU A 104 2.34 -23.76 5.99
C LEU A 104 3.41 -24.29 5.03
N ASP A 105 4.67 -24.42 5.47
CA ASP A 105 5.76 -24.99 4.67
C ASP A 105 5.51 -26.45 4.25
N ALA A 106 4.64 -27.17 4.96
CA ALA A 106 4.29 -28.55 4.65
C ALA A 106 3.19 -28.67 3.58
N LEU A 107 2.59 -27.55 3.15
CA LEU A 107 1.57 -27.54 2.11
C LEU A 107 2.24 -27.60 0.73
N HIS A 108 1.80 -28.54 -0.10
CA HIS A 108 2.28 -28.65 -1.48
C HIS A 108 1.50 -27.71 -2.41
N GLY A 109 2.14 -26.63 -2.84
CA GLY A 109 1.62 -25.68 -3.82
C GLY A 109 2.51 -24.43 -3.85
N PRO A 110 2.47 -23.62 -4.93
CA PRO A 110 3.08 -22.30 -4.88
C PRO A 110 2.34 -21.48 -3.82
N VAL A 111 3.05 -21.16 -2.73
CA VAL A 111 2.67 -20.08 -1.81
C VAL A 111 3.05 -18.74 -2.45
#